data_AF-A0A4R8K4F4-F1
#
_entry.id   AF-A0A4R8K4F4-F1
#
_cell.length_a   1.000
_cell.length_b   1.000
_cell.length_c   1.000
_cell.angle_alpha   90.00
_cell.angle_beta   90.00
_cell.angle_gamma   90.00
#
_symmetry.space_group_name_H-M   'P 1'
#
loop_
_entity.id
_entity.type
_entity.pdbx_description
1 polymer ?
#
loop_
_entity_poly.entity_id
_entity_poly.type
_entity_poly.pdbx_seq_one_letter_code
_entity_poly.pdbx_strand_id
1 'polypeptide(L)' 'MKDHHKPPPGIAADLRRLRHARAVLHAVEQRTRAHRDGRTDNAADVAKRLAANHGVRIAVGKFIDGGPHE' A
#
# COMPACT_ATOMS: atom_id res chain seq x y z
N MET A 1 -2.35 -32.15 -16.43
CA MET A 1 -2.06 -31.58 -15.09
C MET A 1 -1.44 -30.22 -15.31
N LYS A 2 -2.01 -29.14 -14.76
CA LYS A 2 -1.35 -27.82 -14.82
C LYS A 2 -0.29 -27.83 -13.72
N ASP A 3 0.98 -27.95 -14.10
CA ASP A 3 2.08 -27.82 -13.15
C ASP A 3 2.06 -26.38 -12.62
N HIS A 4 1.54 -26.23 -11.40
CA HIS A 4 1.68 -25.00 -10.62
C HIS A 4 3.16 -24.92 -10.19
N HIS A 5 4.04 -24.58 -11.14
CA HIS A 5 5.43 -24.31 -10.86
C HIS A 5 5.48 -23.09 -9.94
N LYS A 6 5.67 -23.35 -8.64
CA LYS A 6 5.89 -22.31 -7.65
C LYS A 6 7.10 -21.50 -8.14
N PRO A 7 6.98 -20.16 -8.25
CA PRO A 7 8.08 -19.36 -8.75
C PRO A 7 9.33 -19.61 -7.89
N PRO A 8 10.52 -19.63 -8.49
CA PRO A 8 11.78 -19.70 -7.77
C PRO A 8 11.80 -18.70 -6.60
N PRO A 9 12.46 -19.01 -5.47
CA PRO A 9 12.39 -18.21 -4.25
C PRO A 9 12.66 -16.71 -4.46
N GLY A 10 13.61 -16.37 -5.33
CA GLY A 10 13.91 -14.97 -5.70
C GLY A 10 12.74 -14.29 -6.43
N ILE A 11 12.15 -14.94 -7.43
CA ILE A 11 10.98 -14.42 -8.16
C ILE A 11 9.77 -14.28 -7.21
N ALA A 12 9.60 -15.23 -6.27
CA ALA A 12 8.55 -15.14 -5.27
C ALA A 12 8.74 -13.93 -4.34
N ALA A 13 9.97 -13.60 -3.96
CA ALA A 13 10.29 -12.41 -3.17
C ALA A 13 10.03 -11.11 -3.95
N ASP A 14 10.45 -11.06 -5.22
CA ASP A 14 10.22 -9.90 -6.08
C ASP A 14 8.71 -9.65 -6.30
N LEU A 15 7.93 -10.71 -6.54
CA LEU A 15 6.48 -10.60 -6.67
C LEU A 15 5.81 -10.11 -5.38
N ARG A 16 6.29 -10.56 -4.20
CA ARG A 16 5.81 -10.03 -2.91
C ARG A 16 6.13 -8.55 -2.78
N ARG A 17 7.35 -8.14 -3.11
CA ARG A 17 7.79 -6.74 -3.07
C ARG A 17 6.97 -5.86 -4.01
N LEU A 18 6.72 -6.30 -5.23
CA LEU A 18 5.87 -5.59 -6.20
C LEU A 18 4.42 -5.45 -5.72
N ARG A 19 3.87 -6.50 -5.09
CA ARG A 19 2.53 -6.43 -4.49
C ARG A 19 2.45 -5.38 -3.38
N HIS A 20 3.46 -5.32 -2.52
CA HIS A 20 3.52 -4.30 -1.45
C HIS A 20 3.73 -2.90 -2.02
N ALA A 21 4.60 -2.73 -3.03
CA ALA A 21 4.77 -1.46 -3.73
C ALA A 21 3.46 -0.96 -4.35
N ARG A 22 2.70 -1.85 -5.01
CA ARG A 22 1.38 -1.53 -5.56
C ARG A 22 0.40 -1.09 -4.48
N ALA A 23 0.42 -1.72 -3.31
CA ALA A 23 -0.43 -1.33 -2.18
C ALA A 23 -0.10 0.08 -1.67
N VAL A 24 1.19 0.43 -1.60
CA VAL A 24 1.64 1.79 -1.24
C VAL A 24 1.14 2.81 -2.26
N LEU A 25 1.33 2.55 -3.56
CA LEU A 25 0.89 3.46 -4.62
C LEU A 25 -0.62 3.71 -4.57
N HIS A 26 -1.41 2.65 -4.38
CA HIS A 26 -2.86 2.78 -4.24
C HIS A 26 -3.25 3.59 -2.99
N ALA A 27 -2.58 3.36 -1.84
CA ALA A 27 -2.84 4.14 -0.64
C ALA A 27 -2.51 5.64 -0.82
N VAL A 28 -1.41 5.95 -1.53
CA VAL A 28 -1.04 7.33 -1.87
C VAL A 28 -2.09 7.96 -2.78
N GLU A 29 -2.59 7.23 -3.78
CA GLU A 29 -3.65 7.72 -4.65
C GLU A 29 -4.93 8.06 -3.86
N GLN A 30 -5.36 7.18 -2.95
CA GLN A 30 -6.52 7.44 -2.09
C GLN A 30 -6.32 8.65 -1.19
N ARG A 31 -5.11 8.83 -0.65
CA ARG A 31 -4.75 10.04 0.11
C ARG A 31 -4.86 11.29 -0.75
N THR A 32 -4.33 11.27 -1.98
CA THR A 32 -4.42 12.41 -2.90
C THR A 32 -5.87 12.78 -3.19
N ARG A 33 -6.75 11.80 -3.41
CA ARG A 33 -8.19 12.04 -3.60
C ARG A 33 -8.83 12.65 -2.35
N ALA A 34 -8.58 12.09 -1.17
CA ALA A 34 -9.10 12.65 0.10
C ALA A 34 -8.62 14.09 0.37
N HIS A 35 -7.39 14.44 -0.04
CA HIS A 35 -6.86 15.79 0.06
C HIS A 35 -7.44 16.74 -0.99
N ARG A 36 -7.69 16.27 -2.22
CA ARG A 36 -8.25 17.07 -3.31
C ARG A 36 -9.73 17.42 -3.05
N ASP A 37 -10.50 16.45 -2.57
CA ASP A 37 -11.96 16.55 -2.55
C ASP A 37 -12.51 17.06 -1.20
N GLY A 38 -11.78 16.85 -0.11
CA GLY A 38 -12.24 17.23 1.23
C GLY A 38 -12.03 18.70 1.55
N ARG A 39 -12.93 19.32 2.30
CA ARG A 39 -12.70 20.67 2.86
C ARG A 39 -12.04 20.57 4.25
N THR A 40 -11.17 21.52 4.59
CA THR A 40 -10.41 21.51 5.86
C THR A 40 -11.22 21.95 7.08
N ASP A 41 -12.34 22.63 6.85
CA ASP A 41 -13.29 23.12 7.86
C ASP A 41 -14.35 22.06 8.22
N ASN A 42 -14.44 20.96 7.47
CA ASN A 42 -15.35 19.85 7.75
C ASN A 42 -14.65 18.73 8.52
N ALA A 43 -15.11 18.48 9.75
CA ALA A 43 -14.57 17.43 10.61
C ALA A 43 -14.57 16.02 9.98
N ALA A 44 -15.60 15.68 9.20
CA ALA A 44 -15.68 14.39 8.52
C ALA A 44 -14.61 14.25 7.44
N ASP A 45 -14.30 15.34 6.72
CA ASP A 45 -13.27 15.33 5.68
C ASP A 45 -11.86 15.34 6.29
N VAL A 46 -11.66 16.02 7.41
CA VAL A 46 -10.44 15.92 8.22
C VAL A 46 -10.22 14.47 8.68
N ALA A 47 -11.26 13.81 9.18
CA ALA A 47 -11.18 12.39 9.58
C ALA A 47 -10.82 11.48 8.41
N LYS A 48 -11.42 11.67 7.22
CA LYS A 48 -11.07 10.92 6.00
C LYS A 48 -9.60 11.10 5.61
N ARG A 49 -9.08 12.33 5.67
CA ARG A 49 -7.67 12.63 5.38
C ARG A 49 -6.73 11.95 6.38
N LEU A 50 -7.08 11.97 7.67
CA LEU A 50 -6.32 11.28 8.71
C LEU A 50 -6.29 9.77 8.47
N ALA A 51 -7.43 9.16 8.16
CA ALA A 51 -7.52 7.73 7.83
C ALA A 51 -6.68 7.38 6.60
N ALA A 52 -6.72 8.20 5.54
CA ALA A 52 -5.92 7.98 4.35
C ALA A 52 -4.41 8.11 4.62
N ASN A 53 -3.99 9.09 5.44
CA ASN A 53 -2.61 9.21 5.91
C ASN A 53 -2.15 7.96 6.70
N HIS A 54 -3.00 7.47 7.59
CA HIS A 54 -2.72 6.26 8.36
C HIS A 54 -2.59 5.02 7.45
N GLY A 55 -3.47 4.90 6.44
CA GLY A 55 -3.40 3.83 5.44
C GLY A 55 -2.08 3.80 4.67
N VAL A 56 -1.55 4.97 4.27
CA VAL A 56 -0.22 5.07 3.65
C VAL A 56 0.87 4.57 4.59
N ARG A 57 0.85 4.98 5.88
CA ARG A 57 1.84 4.56 6.87
C ARG A 57 1.85 3.04 7.06
N ILE A 58 0.68 2.41 7.16
CA ILE A 58 0.56 0.94 7.27
C ILE A 58 1.11 0.26 6.01
N ALA A 59 0.75 0.76 4.81
CA ALA A 59 1.19 0.17 3.55
C ALA A 59 2.72 0.25 3.40
N VAL A 60 3.31 1.39 3.78
CA VAL A 60 4.76 1.58 3.77
C VAL A 60 5.45 0.70 4.79
N GLY A 61 4.93 0.57 6.02
CA GLY A 61 5.46 -0.37 7.02
C GLY A 61 5.52 -1.80 6.46
N LYS A 62 4.42 -2.28 5.87
CA LYS A 62 4.38 -3.61 5.22
C LYS A 62 5.34 -3.76 4.04
N PHE A 63 5.65 -2.67 3.33
CA PHE A 63 6.60 -2.71 2.22
C PHE A 63 8.06 -2.76 2.70
N ILE A 64 8.36 -2.04 3.79
CA ILE A 64 9.70 -2.03 4.41
C ILE A 64 9.94 -3.35 5.15
N ASP A 65 9.01 -3.75 6.01
CA ASP A 65 9.09 -4.97 6.82
C ASP A 65 8.95 -6.25 5.97
N GLY A 66 8.27 -6.16 4.82
CA GLY A 66 8.16 -7.23 3.82
C GLY A 66 9.28 -7.23 2.78
N GLY A 67 10.29 -6.34 2.92
CA GLY A 67 11.55 -6.42 2.19
C GLY A 67 12.32 -7.68 2.56
N PRO A 68 13.31 -8.10 1.76
CA PRO A 68 14.04 -9.35 1.98
C PRO A 68 14.94 -9.22 3.22
N HIS A 69 14.37 -9.45 4.40
CA HIS A 69 15.11 -10.04 5.49
C HIS A 69 15.03 -11.56 5.30
N GLU A 70 16.17 -12.10 4.84
CA GLU A 70 16.48 -13.52 4.62
C GLU A 70 15.93 -14.19 3.35
#